data_AF-A0AAC9YK78-F1
#
_entry.id   AF-A0AAC9YK78-F1
#
_cell.length_a   1.000
_cell.length_b   1.000
_cell.length_c   1.000
_cell.angle_alpha   90.00
_cell.angle_beta   90.00
_cell.angle_gamma   90.00
#
_symmetry.space_group_name_H-M   'P 1'
#
loop_
_entity.id
_entity.type
_entity.pdbx_description
1 polymer ?
#
loop_
_entity_poly.entity_id
_entity_poly.type
_entity_poly.pdbx_seq_one_letter_code
_entity_poly.pdbx_strand_id
1 'polypeptide(L)'
;MSPKLSPPKIGDVLARQGEDIDTRYHPSAAVRRQLNKVFPTHWSFLLGEIAMYSFIVLLLTGVYLTLFFDPSMGEVTYNGAYQPLRGVDMSKAFASTLDISFEVRGGLFVRQVHHWAALIFSASIMVHLARIFFTGAFRRPREANWVIGSLLLILAMFEGYFGYSLPDDLLSGIGLRAALSSITLGMPVIGTWLHWALFGGDFPCGGVGNECATAGYIIPRMYSLHILLLPGIILALIGLHLAMVWFQKHTQFPGPGRTEHNVVGVRVMPVFAVKSGAFFAAIVGVLGLLGGLLQINPIWNLGPYKPSHVSAGSQPDFYMMWTEGLARIWPPWEFYFWHHTIPAAVWVALIMGGIFVLLIIYPFLEKRFSGDNAHHNLLQRPRDVPVRTSIGAMAISFYMLLTLAAMNDIIAFKFDISLNATTWIGRIGMVILPPIVYFVTYRWCIGLQRSDRAVLEHGIETGIIKRLPHGAYVELHQPLGPVDDHGHPLPLEYQGSALPKKMNKLGSAGSPGSGSFMFADPVSEDTALREAAHSSEQRALTALREHQDGLNGSTNGESGKH
;
A
#
# COMPACT_ATOMS: atom_id res chain seq x y z
N MET A 1 45.06 -35.68 35.97
CA MET A 1 44.55 -35.64 34.59
C MET A 1 43.24 -34.88 34.59
N SER A 2 43.22 -33.66 34.05
CA SER A 2 41.99 -32.89 33.92
C SER A 2 41.16 -33.46 32.76
N PRO A 3 39.88 -33.82 32.95
CA PRO A 3 39.07 -34.35 31.88
C PRO A 3 38.84 -33.25 30.83
N LYS A 4 39.26 -33.51 29.59
CA LYS A 4 38.90 -32.68 28.44
C LYS A 4 37.38 -32.75 28.27
N LEU A 5 36.66 -31.77 28.83
CA LEU A 5 35.25 -31.54 28.54
C LEU A 5 35.13 -31.16 27.06
N SER A 6 34.70 -32.10 26.23
CA SER A 6 34.28 -31.80 24.86
C SER A 6 33.19 -30.73 24.89
N PRO A 7 33.22 -29.72 23.99
CA PRO A 7 32.21 -28.68 23.95
C PRO A 7 30.82 -29.30 23.80
N PRO A 8 29.79 -28.79 24.51
CA PRO A 8 28.45 -29.34 24.45
C PRO A 8 27.93 -29.27 23.02
N LYS A 9 27.23 -30.33 22.58
CA LYS A 9 26.62 -30.35 21.25
C LYS A 9 25.58 -29.23 21.17
N ILE A 10 25.49 -28.56 20.02
CA ILE A 10 24.55 -27.42 19.86
C ILE A 10 23.10 -27.80 20.18
N GLY A 11 22.70 -29.04 19.88
CA GLY A 11 21.38 -29.57 20.24
C GLY A 11 21.13 -29.60 21.75
N ASP A 12 22.13 -30.01 22.54
CA ASP A 12 22.02 -30.09 24.00
C ASP A 12 21.95 -28.69 24.62
N VAL A 13 22.70 -27.73 24.06
CA VAL A 13 22.67 -26.33 24.49
C VAL A 13 21.29 -25.71 24.22
N LEU A 14 20.75 -25.91 23.02
CA LEU A 14 19.42 -25.39 22.66
C LEU A 14 18.30 -26.02 23.49
N ALA A 15 18.40 -27.32 23.78
CA ALA A 15 17.44 -28.02 24.63
C ALA A 15 17.44 -27.47 26.06
N ARG A 16 18.64 -27.34 26.67
CA ARG A 16 18.78 -26.73 28.02
C ARG A 16 18.26 -25.31 28.06
N GLN A 17 18.58 -24.50 27.05
CA GLN A 17 18.08 -23.12 26.99
C GLN A 17 16.56 -23.07 26.82
N GLY A 18 15.97 -23.97 26.03
CA GLY A 18 14.52 -24.11 25.89
C GLY A 18 13.86 -24.49 27.22
N GLU A 19 14.45 -25.44 27.96
CA GLU A 19 13.99 -25.84 29.30
C GLU A 19 14.10 -24.71 30.32
N ASP A 20 15.21 -23.98 30.35
CA ASP A 20 15.40 -22.80 31.21
C ASP A 20 14.35 -21.72 30.94
N ILE A 21 13.95 -21.51 29.69
CA ILE A 21 12.92 -20.55 29.32
C ILE A 21 11.54 -21.06 29.78
N ASP A 22 11.23 -22.33 29.55
CA ASP A 22 9.91 -22.88 29.86
C ASP A 22 9.69 -23.05 31.38
N THR A 23 10.74 -23.38 32.14
CA THR A 23 10.68 -23.43 33.61
C THR A 23 10.52 -22.06 34.27
N ARG A 24 11.05 -20.99 33.65
CA ARG A 24 10.95 -19.61 34.19
C ARG A 24 9.65 -18.90 33.79
N TYR A 25 9.25 -19.02 32.54
CA TYR A 25 8.17 -18.20 31.96
C TYR A 25 6.97 -18.99 31.43
N HIS A 26 7.09 -20.30 31.26
CA HIS A 26 6.04 -21.19 30.75
C HIS A 26 5.39 -20.74 29.41
N PRO A 27 6.14 -20.24 28.39
CA PRO A 27 5.53 -19.66 27.19
C PRO A 27 5.07 -20.72 26.17
N SER A 28 5.42 -22.00 26.35
CA SER A 28 5.23 -23.07 25.35
C SER A 28 3.79 -23.16 24.82
N ALA A 29 2.78 -23.10 25.69
CA ALA A 29 1.38 -23.18 25.28
C ALA A 29 0.96 -21.99 24.41
N ALA A 30 1.40 -20.77 24.74
CA ALA A 30 1.10 -19.57 23.99
C ALA A 30 1.86 -19.56 22.64
N VAL A 31 3.16 -19.86 22.67
CA VAL A 31 4.01 -19.97 21.47
C VAL A 31 3.44 -21.00 20.50
N ARG A 32 3.04 -22.19 20.97
CA ARG A 32 2.43 -23.23 20.12
C ARG A 32 1.17 -22.74 19.41
N ARG A 33 0.31 -21.94 20.06
CA ARG A 33 -0.89 -21.35 19.42
C ARG A 33 -0.50 -20.35 18.32
N GLN A 34 0.55 -19.55 18.54
CA GLN A 34 1.02 -18.58 17.55
C GLN A 34 1.72 -19.24 16.36
N LEU A 35 2.59 -20.24 16.60
CA LEU A 35 3.30 -20.94 15.53
C LEU A 35 2.39 -21.81 14.65
N ASN A 36 1.29 -22.35 15.22
CA ASN A 36 0.29 -23.10 14.47
C ASN A 36 -0.80 -22.25 13.83
N LYS A 37 -0.75 -20.92 14.00
CA LYS A 37 -1.71 -20.04 13.36
C LYS A 37 -1.58 -20.13 11.84
N VAL A 38 -2.73 -20.16 11.16
CA VAL A 38 -2.82 -20.28 9.70
C VAL A 38 -3.02 -18.91 9.07
N PHE A 39 -2.27 -18.64 8.00
CA PHE A 39 -2.45 -17.49 7.13
C PHE A 39 -2.78 -17.96 5.70
N PRO A 40 -3.81 -17.38 5.06
CA PRO A 40 -4.09 -17.63 3.66
C PRO A 40 -2.95 -17.16 2.75
N THR A 41 -2.71 -17.86 1.64
CA THR A 41 -1.52 -17.67 0.79
C THR A 41 -1.71 -16.77 -0.43
N HIS A 42 -2.86 -16.12 -0.57
CA HIS A 42 -3.13 -15.25 -1.72
C HIS A 42 -2.16 -14.06 -1.76
N TRP A 43 -1.59 -13.76 -2.94
CA TRP A 43 -0.55 -12.74 -3.11
C TRP A 43 -0.94 -11.36 -2.58
N SER A 44 -2.22 -10.97 -2.75
CA SER A 44 -2.71 -9.66 -2.33
C SER A 44 -2.71 -9.44 -0.80
N PHE A 45 -2.51 -10.51 -0.03
CA PHE A 45 -2.39 -10.43 1.43
C PHE A 45 -1.00 -9.93 1.86
N LEU A 46 0.01 -10.08 1.01
CA LEU A 46 1.36 -9.57 1.23
C LEU A 46 1.48 -8.05 0.99
N LEU A 47 0.49 -7.42 0.34
CA LEU A 47 0.54 -5.99 0.02
C LEU A 47 0.65 -5.09 1.27
N GLY A 48 0.02 -5.50 2.38
CA GLY A 48 0.14 -4.78 3.65
C GLY A 48 1.50 -4.98 4.33
N GLU A 49 2.15 -6.11 4.06
CA GLU A 49 3.50 -6.37 4.58
C GLU A 49 4.54 -5.44 3.93
N ILE A 50 4.35 -5.04 2.67
CA ILE A 50 5.24 -4.07 2.01
C ILE A 50 5.26 -2.75 2.79
N ALA A 51 4.11 -2.27 3.26
CA ALA A 51 4.03 -1.05 4.08
C ALA A 51 4.76 -1.25 5.41
N MET A 52 4.53 -2.36 6.11
CA MET A 52 5.21 -2.67 7.37
C MET A 52 6.73 -2.79 7.20
N TYR A 53 7.19 -3.48 6.16
CA TYR A 53 8.61 -3.67 5.87
C TYR A 53 9.30 -2.36 5.49
N SER A 54 8.65 -1.53 4.66
CA SER A 54 9.17 -0.21 4.32
C SER A 54 9.23 0.70 5.54
N PHE A 55 8.25 0.61 6.44
CA PHE A 55 8.25 1.33 7.72
C PHE A 55 9.42 0.91 8.64
N ILE A 56 9.75 -0.38 8.69
CA ILE A 56 10.94 -0.84 9.43
C ILE A 56 12.22 -0.24 8.83
N VAL A 57 12.33 -0.20 7.49
CA VAL A 57 13.46 0.45 6.82
C VAL A 57 13.51 1.95 7.12
N LEU A 58 12.36 2.64 7.14
CA LEU A 58 12.26 4.05 7.54
C LEU A 58 12.78 4.27 8.96
N LEU A 59 12.42 3.43 9.92
CA LEU A 59 12.94 3.54 11.28
C LEU A 59 14.46 3.33 11.33
N LEU A 60 14.98 2.29 10.69
CA LEU A 60 16.42 1.99 10.72
C LEU A 60 17.26 3.09 10.06
N THR A 61 16.84 3.56 8.88
CA THR A 61 17.53 4.61 8.14
C THR A 61 17.30 5.98 8.75
N GLY A 62 16.11 6.25 9.29
CA GLY A 62 15.76 7.49 9.98
C GLY A 62 16.59 7.67 11.25
N VAL A 63 16.69 6.64 12.10
CA VAL A 63 17.56 6.66 13.30
C VAL A 63 19.01 6.91 12.95
N TYR A 64 19.49 6.44 11.79
CA TYR A 64 20.84 6.79 11.33
C TYR A 64 20.95 8.28 10.95
N LEU A 65 20.00 8.82 10.19
CA LEU A 65 20.02 10.20 9.73
C LEU A 65 19.88 11.23 10.86
N THR A 66 19.10 10.91 11.90
CA THR A 66 18.90 11.81 13.06
C THR A 66 20.19 12.06 13.84
N LEU A 67 21.21 11.22 13.71
CA LEU A 67 22.51 11.41 14.36
C LEU A 67 23.38 12.47 13.67
N PHE A 68 23.04 12.85 12.42
CA PHE A 68 23.83 13.79 11.61
C PHE A 68 23.06 15.06 11.24
N PHE A 69 21.72 15.03 11.25
CA PHE A 69 20.89 16.16 10.87
C PHE A 69 20.73 17.19 12.01
N ASP A 70 20.91 18.47 11.70
CA ASP A 70 20.71 19.60 12.62
C ASP A 70 19.51 20.43 12.15
N PRO A 71 18.37 20.44 12.86
CA PRO A 71 17.12 21.06 12.40
C PRO A 71 17.08 22.60 12.52
N SER A 72 18.19 23.26 12.86
CA SER A 72 18.21 24.71 13.08
C SER A 72 17.99 25.52 11.79
N MET A 73 17.21 26.59 11.87
CA MET A 73 17.08 27.59 10.81
C MET A 73 18.09 28.75 10.95
N GLY A 74 19.07 28.63 11.84
CA GLY A 74 20.16 29.60 11.94
C GLY A 74 20.88 29.73 10.61
N GLU A 75 21.07 30.95 10.14
CA GLU A 75 21.73 31.24 8.86
C GLU A 75 23.23 31.01 8.98
N VAL A 76 23.76 30.20 8.06
CA VAL A 76 25.18 29.85 7.97
C VAL A 76 25.65 29.95 6.53
N THR A 77 26.86 30.43 6.34
CA THR A 77 27.52 30.41 5.03
C THR A 77 28.16 29.05 4.78
N TYR A 78 27.77 28.37 3.71
CA TYR A 78 28.33 27.06 3.39
C TYR A 78 29.78 27.14 2.91
N ASN A 79 30.64 26.35 3.54
CA ASN A 79 32.06 26.28 3.21
C ASN A 79 32.55 24.83 2.99
N GLY A 80 31.62 23.89 2.79
CA GLY A 80 31.91 22.46 2.63
C GLY A 80 32.34 22.05 1.22
N ALA A 81 32.30 20.75 0.96
CA ALA A 81 32.85 20.14 -0.26
C ALA A 81 32.13 20.49 -1.58
N TYR A 82 30.83 20.81 -1.55
CA TYR A 82 30.06 21.05 -2.78
C TYR A 82 30.29 22.45 -3.35
N GLN A 83 31.17 22.55 -4.35
CA GLN A 83 31.67 23.82 -4.91
C GLN A 83 30.58 24.83 -5.32
N PRO A 84 29.49 24.44 -6.02
CA PRO A 84 28.49 25.42 -6.50
C PRO A 84 27.76 26.21 -5.41
N LEU A 85 27.76 25.73 -4.16
CA LEU A 85 27.08 26.38 -3.04
C LEU A 85 28.04 27.01 -2.03
N ARG A 86 29.36 27.02 -2.29
CA ARG A 86 30.33 27.66 -1.39
C ARG A 86 30.12 29.17 -1.34
N GLY A 87 30.16 29.74 -0.14
CA GLY A 87 29.91 31.17 0.09
C GLY A 87 28.43 31.55 0.03
N VAL A 88 27.52 30.58 -0.10
CA VAL A 88 26.06 30.84 -0.12
C VAL A 88 25.50 30.68 1.29
N ASP A 89 24.72 31.68 1.72
CA ASP A 89 23.99 31.61 2.98
C ASP A 89 22.76 30.69 2.86
N MET A 90 22.60 29.84 3.87
CA MET A 90 21.58 28.79 3.97
C MET A 90 21.22 28.51 5.43
N SER A 91 20.11 27.80 5.67
CA SER A 91 19.81 27.29 7.01
C SER A 91 20.81 26.19 7.40
N LYS A 92 21.04 26.05 8.71
CA LYS A 92 21.85 24.96 9.27
C LYS A 92 21.26 23.58 8.96
N ALA A 93 19.94 23.47 8.84
CA ALA A 93 19.22 22.30 8.32
C ALA A 93 19.67 21.90 6.91
N PHE A 94 19.70 22.86 5.99
CA PHE A 94 20.14 22.59 4.63
C PHE A 94 21.64 22.24 4.59
N ALA A 95 22.48 22.97 5.33
CA ALA A 95 23.92 22.69 5.43
C ALA A 95 24.21 21.28 5.95
N SER A 96 23.60 20.88 7.08
CA SER A 96 23.80 19.52 7.63
C SER A 96 23.28 18.42 6.69
N THR A 97 22.25 18.71 5.88
CA THR A 97 21.79 17.76 4.85
C THR A 97 22.78 17.62 3.69
N LEU A 98 23.48 18.70 3.31
CA LEU A 98 24.60 18.61 2.36
C LEU A 98 25.75 17.80 2.94
N ASP A 99 26.06 17.96 4.24
CA ASP A 99 27.11 17.20 4.92
C ASP A 99 26.78 15.70 4.94
N ILE A 100 25.53 15.32 5.22
CA ILE A 100 25.05 13.93 5.07
C ILE A 100 25.27 13.42 3.63
N SER A 101 25.02 14.27 2.64
CA SER A 101 25.08 13.88 1.23
C SER A 101 26.52 13.73 0.72
N PHE A 102 27.47 14.53 1.20
CA PHE A 102 28.82 14.61 0.61
C PHE A 102 29.96 14.28 1.56
N GLU A 103 29.78 14.46 2.87
CA GLU A 103 30.86 14.35 3.86
C GLU A 103 30.74 13.08 4.72
N VAL A 104 29.55 12.52 4.86
CA VAL A 104 29.32 11.23 5.54
C VAL A 104 29.47 10.07 4.55
N ARG A 105 30.38 9.14 4.82
CA ARG A 105 30.59 7.95 3.98
C ARG A 105 29.32 7.09 3.92
N GLY A 106 28.70 7.01 2.74
CA GLY A 106 27.44 6.30 2.53
C GLY A 106 26.20 7.06 3.00
N GLY A 107 26.35 8.30 3.48
CA GLY A 107 25.23 9.11 3.97
C GLY A 107 24.21 9.42 2.88
N LEU A 108 24.65 9.74 1.66
CA LEU A 108 23.74 9.94 0.52
C LEU A 108 22.91 8.68 0.20
N PHE A 109 23.54 7.50 0.22
CA PHE A 109 22.83 6.25 -0.02
C PHE A 109 21.75 6.02 1.02
N VAL A 110 22.05 6.18 2.32
CA VAL A 110 21.06 5.99 3.39
C VAL A 110 19.93 7.02 3.26
N ARG A 111 20.25 8.28 2.94
CA ARG A 111 19.24 9.33 2.69
C ARG A 111 18.33 9.00 1.51
N GLN A 112 18.89 8.49 0.41
CA GLN A 112 18.11 8.10 -0.77
C GLN A 112 17.25 6.86 -0.50
N VAL A 113 17.78 5.84 0.18
CA VAL A 113 17.01 4.67 0.62
C VAL A 113 15.88 5.09 1.54
N HIS A 114 16.13 6.01 2.48
CA HIS A 114 15.10 6.54 3.38
C HIS A 114 13.95 7.20 2.60
N HIS A 115 14.28 8.06 1.63
CA HIS A 115 13.26 8.72 0.82
C HIS A 115 12.50 7.76 -0.10
N TRP A 116 13.18 6.79 -0.72
CA TRP A 116 12.51 5.73 -1.49
C TRP A 116 11.63 4.84 -0.60
N ALA A 117 12.08 4.53 0.62
CA ALA A 117 11.27 3.79 1.59
C ALA A 117 10.00 4.57 1.97
N ALA A 118 10.07 5.91 2.08
CA ALA A 118 8.89 6.76 2.30
C ALA A 118 7.92 6.68 1.12
N LEU A 119 8.43 6.71 -0.12
CA LEU A 119 7.59 6.57 -1.32
C LEU A 119 6.91 5.20 -1.37
N ILE A 120 7.66 4.11 -1.18
CA ILE A 120 7.11 2.74 -1.21
C ILE A 120 6.18 2.49 -0.02
N PHE A 121 6.46 3.07 1.15
CA PHE A 121 5.56 3.02 2.31
C PHE A 121 4.20 3.64 1.98
N SER A 122 4.17 4.89 1.54
CA SER A 122 2.92 5.57 1.17
C SER A 122 2.19 4.89 -0.01
N ALA A 123 2.93 4.46 -1.04
CA ALA A 123 2.36 3.79 -2.21
C ALA A 123 1.73 2.44 -1.83
N SER A 124 2.44 1.66 -1.01
CA SER A 124 1.93 0.35 -0.56
C SER A 124 0.74 0.47 0.37
N ILE A 125 0.64 1.53 1.19
CA ILE A 125 -0.59 1.82 1.95
C ILE A 125 -1.76 2.07 0.98
N MET A 126 -1.58 2.89 -0.06
CA MET A 126 -2.63 3.15 -1.05
C MET A 126 -3.06 1.89 -1.81
N VAL A 127 -2.10 1.06 -2.23
CA VAL A 127 -2.37 -0.23 -2.89
C VAL A 127 -3.04 -1.23 -1.93
N HIS A 128 -2.63 -1.25 -0.66
CA HIS A 128 -3.26 -2.06 0.37
C HIS A 128 -4.69 -1.60 0.65
N LEU A 129 -4.92 -0.29 0.76
CA LEU A 129 -6.24 0.31 0.91
C LEU A 129 -7.15 -0.10 -0.26
N ALA A 130 -6.66 -0.02 -1.49
CA ALA A 130 -7.38 -0.50 -2.67
C ALA A 130 -7.75 -1.99 -2.54
N ARG A 131 -6.82 -2.85 -2.11
CA ARG A 131 -7.11 -4.26 -1.85
C ARG A 131 -8.24 -4.41 -0.83
N ILE A 132 -8.17 -3.73 0.31
CA ILE A 132 -9.15 -3.85 1.39
C ILE A 132 -10.53 -3.33 0.94
N PHE A 133 -10.55 -2.20 0.24
CA PHE A 133 -11.75 -1.59 -0.30
C PHE A 133 -12.45 -2.48 -1.33
N PHE A 134 -11.74 -2.89 -2.38
CA PHE A 134 -12.36 -3.66 -3.47
C PHE A 134 -12.80 -5.06 -3.02
N THR A 135 -12.06 -5.69 -2.10
CA THR A 135 -12.39 -7.03 -1.60
C THR A 135 -13.41 -7.04 -0.46
N GLY A 136 -13.79 -5.87 0.05
CA GLY A 136 -14.76 -5.75 1.16
C GLY A 136 -14.22 -6.25 2.49
N ALA A 137 -12.89 -6.18 2.69
CA ALA A 137 -12.21 -6.71 3.88
C ALA A 137 -12.36 -5.82 5.13
N PHE A 138 -13.05 -4.67 5.01
CA PHE A 138 -13.39 -3.75 6.10
C PHE A 138 -14.77 -4.01 6.72
N ARG A 139 -15.62 -4.83 6.06
CA ARG A 139 -16.94 -5.17 6.58
C ARG A 139 -16.82 -5.88 7.92
N ARG A 140 -17.90 -5.91 8.70
CA ARG A 140 -17.95 -6.55 10.03
C ARG A 140 -17.24 -7.91 9.99
N PRO A 141 -16.26 -8.17 10.89
CA PRO A 141 -15.93 -7.45 12.14
C PRO A 141 -14.83 -6.38 12.04
N ARG A 142 -14.38 -5.96 10.85
CA ARG A 142 -13.11 -5.24 10.65
C ARG A 142 -13.26 -3.72 10.45
N GLU A 143 -14.41 -3.15 10.79
CA GLU A 143 -14.74 -1.73 10.64
C GLU A 143 -13.74 -0.84 11.42
N ALA A 144 -13.41 -1.22 12.67
CA ALA A 144 -12.43 -0.49 13.48
C ALA A 144 -11.00 -0.56 12.90
N ASN A 145 -10.63 -1.70 12.31
CA ASN A 145 -9.32 -1.87 11.71
C ASN A 145 -9.16 -1.00 10.45
N TRP A 146 -10.25 -0.76 9.72
CA TRP A 146 -10.31 0.20 8.61
C TRP A 146 -10.10 1.64 9.07
N VAL A 147 -10.76 2.05 10.17
CA VAL A 147 -10.57 3.40 10.73
C VAL A 147 -9.10 3.63 11.09
N ILE A 148 -8.48 2.68 11.79
CA ILE A 148 -7.05 2.76 12.13
C ILE A 148 -6.18 2.79 10.87
N GLY A 149 -6.45 1.93 9.89
CA GLY A 149 -5.73 1.92 8.61
C GLY A 149 -5.86 3.24 7.84
N SER A 150 -7.04 3.87 7.88
CA SER A 150 -7.30 5.17 7.24
C SER A 150 -6.54 6.29 7.96
N LEU A 151 -6.50 6.27 9.29
CA LEU A 151 -5.69 7.20 10.07
C LEU A 151 -4.19 7.02 9.81
N LEU A 152 -3.71 5.77 9.65
CA LEU A 152 -2.34 5.48 9.26
C LEU A 152 -1.97 6.08 7.89
N LEU A 153 -2.87 6.05 6.91
CA LEU A 153 -2.65 6.72 5.62
C LEU A 153 -2.52 8.24 5.80
N ILE A 154 -3.43 8.86 6.56
CA ILE A 154 -3.41 10.31 6.79
C ILE A 154 -2.12 10.71 7.51
N LEU A 155 -1.73 9.96 8.54
CA LEU A 155 -0.48 10.18 9.26
C LEU A 155 0.73 9.99 8.36
N ALA A 156 0.78 8.94 7.52
CA ALA A 156 1.88 8.71 6.58
C ALA A 156 2.03 9.85 5.56
N MET A 157 0.91 10.42 5.09
CA MET A 157 0.94 11.57 4.18
C MET A 157 1.55 12.81 4.84
N PHE A 158 1.10 13.17 6.05
CA PHE A 158 1.66 14.33 6.77
C PHE A 158 3.07 14.09 7.28
N GLU A 159 3.39 12.88 7.73
CA GLU A 159 4.72 12.51 8.22
C GLU A 159 5.75 12.56 7.08
N GLY A 160 5.41 12.02 5.90
CA GLY A 160 6.26 12.13 4.72
C GLY A 160 6.38 13.57 4.23
N TYR A 161 5.30 14.36 4.29
CA TYR A 161 5.34 15.79 3.98
C TYR A 161 6.29 16.55 4.91
N PHE A 162 6.26 16.25 6.20
CA PHE A 162 7.20 16.85 7.14
C PHE A 162 8.63 16.39 6.89
N GLY A 163 8.86 15.12 6.53
CA GLY A 163 10.18 14.57 6.27
C GLY A 163 10.94 15.26 5.14
N TYR A 164 10.37 15.36 3.93
CA TYR A 164 11.07 16.00 2.80
C TYR A 164 11.19 17.52 2.95
N SER A 165 10.42 18.13 3.88
CA SER A 165 10.48 19.55 4.20
C SER A 165 11.56 19.91 5.21
N LEU A 166 12.10 18.94 5.96
CA LEU A 166 13.17 19.18 6.94
C LEU A 166 14.46 19.76 6.34
N PRO A 167 14.94 19.31 5.16
CA PRO A 167 16.16 19.85 4.56
C PRO A 167 16.11 21.34 4.21
N ASP A 168 14.92 21.96 4.15
CA ASP A 168 14.76 23.38 3.82
C ASP A 168 15.40 23.77 2.47
N ASP A 169 15.24 22.88 1.48
CA ASP A 169 15.61 23.16 0.09
C ASP A 169 14.55 24.03 -0.59
N LEU A 170 14.92 24.69 -1.68
CA LEU A 170 14.06 25.65 -2.37
C LEU A 170 12.69 25.07 -2.75
N LEU A 171 12.64 23.82 -3.22
CA LEU A 171 11.41 23.17 -3.63
C LEU A 171 10.49 22.90 -2.43
N SER A 172 11.05 22.33 -1.37
CA SER A 172 10.27 21.97 -0.19
C SER A 172 9.79 23.20 0.59
N GLY A 173 10.59 24.26 0.67
CA GLY A 173 10.19 25.52 1.31
C GLY A 173 9.05 26.26 0.58
N ILE A 174 8.98 26.20 -0.76
CA ILE A 174 7.80 26.70 -1.51
C ILE A 174 6.57 25.83 -1.19
N GLY A 175 6.74 24.51 -1.10
CA GLY A 175 5.71 23.60 -0.62
C GLY A 175 5.17 23.98 0.76
N LEU A 176 6.06 24.27 1.72
CA LEU A 176 5.69 24.77 3.05
C LEU A 176 4.93 26.10 2.99
N ARG A 177 5.35 27.02 2.14
CA ARG A 177 4.64 28.29 1.93
C ARG A 177 3.24 28.08 1.37
N ALA A 178 3.10 27.23 0.36
CA ALA A 178 1.81 26.96 -0.28
C ALA A 178 0.87 26.18 0.64
N ALA A 179 1.28 25.01 1.11
CA ALA A 179 0.39 24.09 1.81
C ALA A 179 0.29 24.39 3.32
N LEU A 180 1.41 24.57 4.02
CA LEU A 180 1.37 24.70 5.48
C LEU A 180 1.10 26.14 5.94
N SER A 181 1.60 27.15 5.22
CA SER A 181 1.37 28.56 5.54
C SER A 181 0.05 29.06 4.95
N SER A 182 -0.11 29.02 3.62
CA SER A 182 -1.20 29.74 2.95
C SER A 182 -2.59 29.11 3.16
N ILE A 183 -2.69 27.78 3.09
CA ILE A 183 -3.96 27.07 3.36
C ILE A 183 -4.38 27.27 4.83
N THR A 184 -3.43 27.19 5.77
CA THR A 184 -3.68 27.41 7.20
C THR A 184 -4.15 28.84 7.47
N LEU A 185 -3.45 29.85 6.93
CA LEU A 185 -3.83 31.26 7.06
C LEU A 185 -5.23 31.53 6.50
N GLY A 186 -5.58 30.87 5.40
CA GLY A 186 -6.87 31.05 4.74
C GLY A 186 -8.06 30.58 5.56
N MET A 187 -7.89 29.69 6.55
CA MET A 187 -9.02 29.12 7.28
C MET A 187 -9.87 30.20 7.98
N PRO A 188 -11.19 30.22 7.75
CA PRO A 188 -12.06 31.17 8.43
C PRO A 188 -12.01 31.00 9.95
N VAL A 189 -12.31 32.07 10.68
CA VAL A 189 -12.39 32.12 12.15
C VAL A 189 -11.03 32.03 12.87
N ILE A 190 -10.21 31.02 12.60
CA ILE A 190 -9.00 30.73 13.38
C ILE A 190 -7.70 30.64 12.55
N GLY A 191 -7.72 30.91 11.24
CA GLY A 191 -6.57 30.69 10.35
C GLY A 191 -5.30 31.42 10.77
N THR A 192 -5.38 32.73 11.05
CA THR A 192 -4.25 33.51 11.55
C THR A 192 -3.72 32.98 12.88
N TRP A 193 -4.62 32.65 13.82
CA TRP A 193 -4.23 32.10 15.12
C TRP A 193 -3.52 30.76 14.99
N LEU A 194 -4.00 29.87 14.11
CA LEU A 194 -3.38 28.57 13.91
C LEU A 194 -2.02 28.68 13.21
N HIS A 195 -1.91 29.57 12.21
CA HIS A 195 -0.63 29.86 11.55
C HIS A 195 0.41 30.35 12.54
N TRP A 196 0.08 31.37 13.35
CA TRP A 196 0.98 31.91 14.35
C TRP A 196 1.31 30.89 15.45
N ALA A 197 0.35 30.04 15.83
CA ALA A 197 0.61 28.94 16.76
C ALA A 197 1.60 27.91 16.18
N LEU A 198 1.50 27.62 14.87
CA LEU A 198 2.34 26.64 14.19
C LEU A 198 3.75 27.14 13.87
N PHE A 199 3.87 28.38 13.36
CA PHE A 199 5.14 28.97 12.97
C PHE A 199 5.82 29.78 14.08
N GLY A 200 5.09 30.15 15.14
CA GLY A 200 5.63 31.02 16.20
C GLY A 200 5.83 32.48 15.75
N GLY A 201 5.29 32.86 14.59
CA GLY A 201 5.43 34.18 13.98
C GLY A 201 5.12 34.12 12.48
N ASP A 202 5.64 35.07 11.71
CA ASP A 202 5.53 35.02 10.25
C ASP A 202 6.40 33.91 9.64
N PHE A 203 6.01 33.44 8.47
CA PHE A 203 6.79 32.54 7.64
C PHE A 203 8.02 33.29 7.09
N PRO A 204 9.24 32.69 7.01
CA PRO A 204 9.52 31.24 7.08
C PRO A 204 9.83 30.68 8.46
N CYS A 205 10.34 31.46 9.40
CA CYS A 205 11.07 30.92 10.55
C CYS A 205 10.48 31.29 11.93
N GLY A 206 9.41 32.08 11.96
CA GLY A 206 8.78 32.58 13.18
C GLY A 206 9.53 33.77 13.76
N GLY A 207 8.91 34.94 13.62
CA GLY A 207 9.42 36.26 13.99
C GLY A 207 8.49 37.33 13.41
N VAL A 208 8.93 38.60 13.41
CA VAL A 208 8.25 39.68 12.66
C VAL A 208 9.08 39.97 11.41
N GLY A 209 8.51 39.74 10.22
CA GLY A 209 9.22 39.91 8.95
C GLY A 209 10.13 38.73 8.59
N ASN A 210 11.22 39.00 7.86
CA ASN A 210 12.18 37.97 7.42
C ASN A 210 13.26 37.66 8.48
N GLU A 211 13.22 38.29 9.65
CA GLU A 211 14.18 38.08 10.71
C GLU A 211 13.85 36.78 11.46
N CYS A 212 14.68 35.77 11.25
CA CYS A 212 14.61 34.52 12.01
C CYS A 212 15.22 34.72 13.40
N ALA A 213 14.49 34.34 14.45
CA ALA A 213 15.16 34.01 15.71
C ALA A 213 16.24 32.96 15.42
N THR A 214 17.40 33.01 16.07
CA THR A 214 18.61 32.23 15.72
C THR A 214 18.42 30.71 15.58
N ALA A 215 17.33 30.13 16.10
CA ALA A 215 16.98 28.72 15.91
C ALA A 215 15.86 28.47 14.87
N GLY A 216 15.02 29.46 14.60
CA GLY A 216 13.70 29.29 13.98
C GLY A 216 12.79 28.35 14.77
N TYR A 217 11.49 28.33 14.44
CA TYR A 217 10.54 27.45 15.14
C TYR A 217 10.01 26.32 14.26
N ILE A 218 9.80 26.53 12.96
CA ILE A 218 9.07 25.57 12.14
C ILE A 218 9.86 24.28 11.88
N ILE A 219 11.12 24.35 11.43
CA ILE A 219 11.93 23.15 11.14
C ILE A 219 12.21 22.35 12.42
N PRO A 220 12.60 22.93 13.57
CA PRO A 220 12.73 22.18 14.82
C PRO A 220 11.42 21.53 15.32
N ARG A 221 10.27 22.20 15.17
CA ARG A 221 8.95 21.63 15.50
C ARG A 221 8.62 20.46 14.57
N MET A 222 8.80 20.65 13.26
CA MET A 222 8.60 19.60 12.27
C MET A 222 9.53 18.42 12.51
N TYR A 223 10.79 18.66 12.88
CA TYR A 223 11.73 17.60 13.25
C TYR A 223 11.20 16.79 14.43
N SER A 224 10.77 17.44 15.51
CA SER A 224 10.20 16.77 16.69
C SER A 224 8.93 15.96 16.34
N LEU A 225 8.07 16.51 15.46
CA LEU A 225 6.88 15.80 14.96
C LEU A 225 7.25 14.60 14.09
N HIS A 226 8.23 14.75 13.20
CA HIS A 226 8.64 13.77 12.21
C HIS A 226 9.47 12.63 12.79
N ILE A 227 10.29 12.85 13.83
CA ILE A 227 11.12 11.78 14.40
C ILE A 227 10.44 11.02 15.54
N LEU A 228 9.62 11.71 16.34
CA LEU A 228 9.13 11.18 17.61
C LEU A 228 7.61 11.04 17.61
N LEU A 229 6.89 12.16 17.47
CA LEU A 229 5.44 12.15 17.74
C LEU A 229 4.67 11.33 16.70
N LEU A 230 4.82 11.65 15.41
CA LEU A 230 4.09 10.97 14.35
C LEU A 230 4.56 9.52 14.17
N PRO A 231 5.87 9.19 14.09
CA PRO A 231 6.29 7.79 14.02
C PRO A 231 5.90 6.99 15.27
N GLY A 232 5.92 7.60 16.46
CA GLY A 232 5.45 6.95 17.69
C GLY A 232 3.97 6.58 17.62
N ILE A 233 3.12 7.51 17.14
CA ILE A 233 1.69 7.25 16.91
C ILE A 233 1.51 6.19 15.82
N ILE A 234 2.22 6.30 14.69
CA ILE A 234 2.18 5.33 13.58
C ILE A 234 2.57 3.94 14.07
N LEU A 235 3.67 3.81 14.82
CA LEU A 235 4.12 2.53 15.38
C LEU A 235 3.09 1.92 16.34
N ALA A 236 2.50 2.74 17.22
CA ALA A 236 1.44 2.29 18.13
C ALA A 236 0.19 1.81 17.37
N LEU A 237 -0.24 2.58 16.36
CA LEU A 237 -1.38 2.23 15.52
C LEU A 237 -1.09 1.00 14.63
N ILE A 238 0.12 0.84 14.10
CA ILE A 238 0.56 -0.36 13.38
C ILE A 238 0.51 -1.58 14.32
N GLY A 239 1.01 -1.46 15.54
CA GLY A 239 0.94 -2.51 16.56
C GLY A 239 -0.50 -2.94 16.85
N LEU A 240 -1.40 -1.96 17.05
CA LEU A 240 -2.83 -2.21 17.24
C LEU A 240 -3.49 -2.82 16.00
N HIS A 241 -3.18 -2.31 14.81
CA HIS A 241 -3.69 -2.79 13.53
C HIS A 241 -3.30 -4.26 13.28
N LEU A 242 -2.02 -4.59 13.44
CA LEU A 242 -1.50 -5.96 13.35
C LEU A 242 -2.10 -6.85 14.42
N ALA A 243 -2.28 -6.38 15.66
CA ALA A 243 -2.91 -7.15 16.72
C ALA A 243 -4.36 -7.53 16.36
N MET A 244 -5.15 -6.62 15.77
CA MET A 244 -6.50 -6.96 15.31
C MET A 244 -6.48 -8.01 14.21
N VAL A 245 -5.66 -7.82 13.17
CA VAL A 245 -5.48 -8.82 12.09
C VAL A 245 -4.99 -10.15 12.68
N TRP A 246 -4.19 -10.08 13.74
CA TRP A 246 -3.63 -11.25 14.36
C TRP A 246 -4.71 -12.03 15.14
N PHE A 247 -5.40 -11.40 16.08
CA PHE A 247 -6.33 -12.09 16.97
C PHE A 247 -7.71 -12.34 16.36
N GLN A 248 -8.19 -11.48 15.46
CA GLN A 248 -9.48 -11.65 14.76
C GLN A 248 -9.43 -12.63 13.58
N LYS A 249 -8.26 -13.22 13.30
CA LYS A 249 -7.95 -14.04 12.11
C LYS A 249 -8.06 -13.25 10.79
N HIS A 250 -7.17 -13.58 9.86
CA HIS A 250 -7.13 -12.95 8.55
C HIS A 250 -8.31 -13.41 7.67
N THR A 251 -8.82 -12.54 6.81
CA THR A 251 -9.84 -12.88 5.79
C THR A 251 -9.31 -13.80 4.71
N GLN A 252 -10.18 -14.44 3.96
CA GLN A 252 -9.80 -15.26 2.80
C GLN A 252 -10.77 -15.09 1.64
N PHE A 253 -10.30 -15.28 0.41
CA PHE A 253 -11.23 -15.40 -0.73
C PHE A 253 -11.97 -16.73 -0.66
N PRO A 254 -13.26 -16.79 -1.04
CA PRO A 254 -14.00 -18.04 -1.16
C PRO A 254 -13.33 -18.98 -2.17
N GLY A 255 -13.50 -20.27 -1.96
CA GLY A 255 -12.87 -21.33 -2.75
C GLY A 255 -12.99 -22.70 -2.07
N PRO A 256 -12.37 -23.74 -2.63
CA PRO A 256 -12.48 -25.10 -2.11
C PRO A 256 -12.09 -25.19 -0.63
N GLY A 257 -12.94 -25.83 0.17
CA GLY A 257 -12.75 -26.00 1.62
C GLY A 257 -12.76 -24.71 2.45
N ARG A 258 -13.11 -23.55 1.88
CA ARG A 258 -13.12 -22.26 2.60
C ARG A 258 -14.54 -21.85 2.99
N THR A 259 -14.77 -21.71 4.29
CA THR A 259 -16.05 -21.31 4.87
C THR A 259 -15.89 -20.02 5.69
N GLU A 260 -17.01 -19.47 6.16
CA GLU A 260 -17.03 -18.29 7.03
C GLU A 260 -16.37 -18.54 8.40
N HIS A 261 -16.15 -19.79 8.80
CA HIS A 261 -15.71 -20.17 10.14
C HIS A 261 -14.31 -20.78 10.18
N ASN A 262 -13.63 -20.88 9.04
CA ASN A 262 -12.28 -21.43 8.96
C ASN A 262 -11.30 -20.50 8.24
N VAL A 263 -10.02 -20.86 8.30
CA VAL A 263 -8.95 -20.20 7.54
C VAL A 263 -8.10 -21.28 6.91
N VAL A 264 -8.07 -21.32 5.59
CA VAL A 264 -7.30 -22.30 4.82
C VAL A 264 -6.04 -21.64 4.27
N GLY A 265 -4.88 -22.23 4.54
CA GLY A 265 -3.61 -21.69 4.12
C GLY A 265 -2.44 -22.42 4.77
N VAL A 266 -1.37 -21.70 5.04
CA VAL A 266 -0.13 -22.26 5.61
C VAL A 266 0.06 -21.78 7.04
N ARG A 267 0.72 -22.60 7.87
CA ARG A 267 1.06 -22.24 9.25
C ARG A 267 2.22 -21.24 9.31
N VAL A 268 2.29 -20.47 10.40
CA VAL A 268 3.41 -19.57 10.74
C VAL A 268 4.73 -20.32 10.64
N MET A 269 4.86 -21.44 11.36
CA MET A 269 5.96 -22.37 11.17
C MET A 269 5.48 -23.65 10.46
N PRO A 270 6.22 -24.14 9.45
CA PRO A 270 7.52 -23.64 8.97
C PRO A 270 7.44 -22.61 7.83
N VAL A 271 6.30 -22.46 7.15
CA VAL A 271 6.26 -21.86 5.81
C VAL A 271 6.15 -20.33 5.83
N PHE A 272 5.17 -19.78 6.54
CA PHE A 272 4.88 -18.35 6.45
C PHE A 272 6.02 -17.50 7.00
N ALA A 273 6.68 -17.93 8.09
CA ALA A 273 7.84 -17.22 8.65
C ALA A 273 9.00 -17.10 7.64
N VAL A 274 9.33 -18.18 6.93
CA VAL A 274 10.37 -18.17 5.88
C VAL A 274 9.95 -17.27 4.72
N LYS A 275 8.71 -17.41 4.24
CA LYS A 275 8.20 -16.60 3.13
C LYS A 275 8.17 -15.10 3.47
N SER A 276 7.66 -14.74 4.64
CA SER A 276 7.58 -13.36 5.15
C SER A 276 8.98 -12.77 5.36
N GLY A 277 9.90 -13.52 5.98
CA GLY A 277 11.29 -13.09 6.15
C GLY A 277 12.04 -12.92 4.83
N ALA A 278 11.88 -13.84 3.88
CA ALA A 278 12.45 -13.72 2.55
C ALA A 278 11.86 -12.54 1.77
N PHE A 279 10.56 -12.29 1.93
CA PHE A 279 9.90 -11.14 1.31
C PHE A 279 10.38 -9.82 1.90
N PHE A 280 10.58 -9.74 3.23
CA PHE A 280 11.23 -8.58 3.86
C PHE A 280 12.61 -8.31 3.28
N ALA A 281 13.47 -9.34 3.18
CA ALA A 281 14.80 -9.21 2.58
C ALA A 281 14.74 -8.75 1.12
N ALA A 282 13.76 -9.23 0.34
CA ALA A 282 13.55 -8.78 -1.04
C ALA A 282 13.14 -7.30 -1.10
N ILE A 283 12.24 -6.84 -0.21
CA ILE A 283 11.85 -5.42 -0.14
C ILE A 283 13.05 -4.54 0.24
N VAL A 284 13.84 -4.94 1.23
CA VAL A 284 15.09 -4.24 1.60
C VAL A 284 16.05 -4.20 0.41
N GLY A 285 16.22 -5.31 -0.30
CA GLY A 285 17.06 -5.37 -1.50
C GLY A 285 16.58 -4.43 -2.61
N VAL A 286 15.27 -4.40 -2.89
CA VAL A 286 14.67 -3.47 -3.87
C VAL A 286 14.87 -2.01 -3.44
N LEU A 287 14.61 -1.67 -2.18
CA LEU A 287 14.83 -0.32 -1.66
C LEU A 287 16.30 0.09 -1.72
N GLY A 288 17.23 -0.83 -1.44
CA GLY A 288 18.66 -0.63 -1.60
C GLY A 288 19.05 -0.39 -3.07
N LEU A 289 18.49 -1.15 -4.02
CA LEU A 289 18.72 -0.91 -5.45
C LEU A 289 18.16 0.44 -5.90
N LEU A 290 16.95 0.80 -5.47
CA LEU A 290 16.35 2.10 -5.78
C LEU A 290 17.20 3.24 -5.21
N GLY A 291 17.57 3.17 -3.93
CA GLY A 291 18.38 4.19 -3.27
C GLY A 291 19.85 4.22 -3.69
N GLY A 292 20.36 3.19 -4.37
CA GLY A 292 21.71 3.18 -4.92
C GLY A 292 21.78 3.59 -6.40
N LEU A 293 20.78 3.22 -7.20
CA LEU A 293 20.79 3.40 -8.66
C LEU A 293 19.95 4.58 -9.13
N LEU A 294 18.90 4.96 -8.39
CA LEU A 294 17.96 6.00 -8.79
C LEU A 294 18.05 7.18 -7.82
N GLN A 295 18.64 8.27 -8.30
CA GLN A 295 18.76 9.50 -7.53
C GLN A 295 17.38 10.05 -7.15
N ILE A 296 17.22 10.40 -5.88
CA ILE A 296 16.01 11.01 -5.33
C ILE A 296 16.37 12.22 -4.46
N ASN A 297 15.54 13.26 -4.55
CA ASN A 297 15.69 14.54 -3.86
C ASN A 297 17.13 15.11 -3.87
N PRO A 298 17.65 15.52 -5.04
CA PRO A 298 18.99 16.09 -5.18
C PRO A 298 19.03 17.57 -4.76
N ILE A 299 18.92 17.83 -3.46
CA ILE A 299 18.78 19.18 -2.87
C ILE A 299 19.87 20.16 -3.29
N TRP A 300 21.07 19.67 -3.58
CA TRP A 300 22.21 20.48 -4.02
C TRP A 300 22.05 21.08 -5.42
N ASN A 301 21.13 20.55 -6.23
CA ASN A 301 20.75 21.13 -7.52
C ASN A 301 19.69 22.24 -7.37
N LEU A 302 18.89 22.17 -6.29
CA LEU A 302 17.80 23.12 -6.02
C LEU A 302 18.33 24.36 -5.30
N GLY A 303 19.25 24.16 -4.37
CA GLY A 303 19.77 25.21 -3.51
C GLY A 303 18.92 25.44 -2.25
N PRO A 304 19.41 26.29 -1.33
CA PRO A 304 18.73 26.58 -0.09
C PRO A 304 17.45 27.38 -0.31
N TYR A 305 16.48 27.22 0.58
CA TYR A 305 15.26 28.02 0.54
C TYR A 305 15.55 29.51 0.78
N LYS A 306 15.08 30.36 -0.14
CA LYS A 306 15.03 31.82 0.01
C LYS A 306 13.67 32.31 -0.48
N PRO A 307 12.89 33.07 0.30
CA PRO A 307 11.56 33.51 -0.09
C PRO A 307 11.48 34.33 -1.39
N SER A 308 12.61 34.88 -1.85
CA SER A 308 12.73 35.65 -3.09
C SER A 308 12.93 34.80 -4.34
N HIS A 309 13.21 33.50 -4.21
CA HIS A 309 13.52 32.61 -5.33
C HIS A 309 12.45 31.52 -5.48
N VAL A 310 12.30 30.99 -6.70
CA VAL A 310 11.43 29.86 -7.01
C VAL A 310 12.04 28.96 -8.09
N SER A 311 11.68 27.68 -8.08
CA SER A 311 11.93 26.75 -9.18
C SER A 311 10.82 26.82 -10.24
N ALA A 312 11.12 26.36 -11.46
CA ALA A 312 10.13 26.34 -12.55
C ALA A 312 8.97 25.35 -12.29
N GLY A 313 9.23 24.27 -11.55
CA GLY A 313 8.21 23.35 -11.05
C GLY A 313 8.32 23.27 -9.53
N SER A 314 7.18 23.39 -8.86
CA SER A 314 7.05 23.21 -7.41
C SER A 314 5.98 22.16 -7.15
N GLN A 315 6.34 20.92 -6.89
CA GLN A 315 5.38 19.84 -6.66
C GLN A 315 5.84 19.01 -5.46
N PRO A 316 4.90 18.56 -4.61
CA PRO A 316 5.22 17.69 -3.49
C PRO A 316 5.41 16.26 -3.98
N ASP A 317 5.81 15.37 -3.08
CA ASP A 317 5.81 13.94 -3.38
C ASP A 317 4.42 13.40 -3.75
N PHE A 318 4.38 12.32 -4.54
CA PHE A 318 3.15 11.82 -5.19
C PHE A 318 1.96 11.58 -4.24
N TYR A 319 2.22 11.26 -2.97
CA TYR A 319 1.17 11.03 -1.98
C TYR A 319 0.48 12.32 -1.53
N MET A 320 1.12 13.48 -1.68
CA MET A 320 0.56 14.82 -1.45
C MET A 320 0.21 15.56 -2.75
N MET A 321 0.63 15.06 -3.93
CA MET A 321 0.37 15.75 -5.20
C MET A 321 -1.12 16.06 -5.42
N TRP A 322 -2.03 15.18 -5.05
CA TRP A 322 -3.46 15.42 -5.22
C TRP A 322 -3.97 16.67 -4.48
N THR A 323 -3.37 17.06 -3.34
CA THR A 323 -3.78 18.29 -2.62
C THR A 323 -3.31 19.53 -3.36
N GLU A 324 -2.10 19.50 -3.93
CA GLU A 324 -1.60 20.61 -4.74
C GLU A 324 -2.31 20.69 -6.10
N GLY A 325 -2.54 19.56 -6.76
CA GLY A 325 -3.29 19.52 -8.01
C GLY A 325 -4.70 20.08 -7.83
N LEU A 326 -5.35 19.81 -6.69
CA LEU A 326 -6.61 20.44 -6.33
C LEU A 326 -6.46 21.96 -6.20
N ALA A 327 -5.41 22.46 -5.54
CA ALA A 327 -5.16 23.90 -5.43
C ALA A 327 -4.92 24.57 -6.80
N ARG A 328 -4.24 23.88 -7.72
CA ARG A 328 -3.97 24.39 -9.09
C ARG A 328 -5.23 24.47 -9.94
N ILE A 329 -6.11 23.48 -9.86
CA ILE A 329 -7.30 23.41 -10.72
C ILE A 329 -8.52 24.08 -10.10
N TRP A 330 -8.59 24.28 -8.79
CA TRP A 330 -9.74 24.94 -8.19
C TRP A 330 -9.94 26.34 -8.81
N PRO A 331 -11.16 26.72 -9.21
CA PRO A 331 -11.42 28.07 -9.68
C PRO A 331 -11.08 29.10 -8.60
N PRO A 332 -10.76 30.36 -8.96
CA PRO A 332 -10.47 31.43 -7.99
C PRO A 332 -11.78 31.93 -7.34
N TRP A 333 -12.47 31.04 -6.66
CA TRP A 333 -13.71 31.32 -5.94
C TRP A 333 -13.38 31.77 -4.53
N GLU A 334 -13.49 33.07 -4.33
CA GLU A 334 -13.35 33.73 -3.04
C GLU A 334 -14.69 34.29 -2.59
N PHE A 335 -14.90 34.31 -1.28
CA PHE A 335 -16.06 34.95 -0.70
C PHE A 335 -15.62 36.08 0.22
N TYR A 336 -16.20 37.26 -0.01
CA TYR A 336 -16.00 38.43 0.83
C TYR A 336 -17.24 38.63 1.67
N PHE A 337 -17.09 38.49 2.99
CA PHE A 337 -18.19 38.62 3.94
C PHE A 337 -17.87 39.71 4.94
N TRP A 338 -18.60 40.83 4.85
CA TRP A 338 -18.26 42.09 5.54
C TRP A 338 -16.80 42.51 5.31
N HIS A 339 -16.00 42.50 6.37
CA HIS A 339 -14.57 42.86 6.35
C HIS A 339 -13.65 41.63 6.37
N HIS A 340 -14.20 40.43 6.14
CA HIS A 340 -13.45 39.18 6.12
C HIS A 340 -13.43 38.58 4.71
N THR A 341 -12.34 37.88 4.42
CA THR A 341 -12.13 37.18 3.15
C THR A 341 -11.99 35.70 3.42
N ILE A 342 -12.73 34.88 2.66
CA ILE A 342 -12.55 33.43 2.56
C ILE A 342 -11.83 33.19 1.24
N PRO A 343 -10.50 32.98 1.24
CA PRO A 343 -9.72 32.83 0.03
C PRO A 343 -9.95 31.45 -0.61
N ALA A 344 -9.60 31.31 -1.89
CA ALA A 344 -9.78 30.06 -2.62
C ALA A 344 -9.02 28.86 -2.00
N ALA A 345 -7.92 29.12 -1.28
CA ALA A 345 -7.14 28.10 -0.59
C ALA A 345 -7.95 27.29 0.45
N VAL A 346 -9.02 27.87 1.01
CA VAL A 346 -9.89 27.19 1.99
C VAL A 346 -10.55 25.95 1.41
N TRP A 347 -10.89 25.98 0.12
CA TRP A 347 -11.55 24.86 -0.54
C TRP A 347 -10.68 23.61 -0.56
N VAL A 348 -9.36 23.76 -0.66
CA VAL A 348 -8.42 22.64 -0.59
C VAL A 348 -8.49 21.98 0.79
N ALA A 349 -8.46 22.77 1.87
CA ALA A 349 -8.61 22.25 3.23
C ALA A 349 -9.96 21.56 3.45
N LEU A 350 -11.05 22.17 2.99
CA LEU A 350 -12.40 21.62 3.15
C LEU A 350 -12.59 20.31 2.37
N ILE A 351 -12.14 20.26 1.12
CA ILE A 351 -12.26 19.06 0.28
C ILE A 351 -11.33 17.96 0.80
N MET A 352 -10.10 18.31 1.22
CA MET A 352 -9.18 17.36 1.84
C MET A 352 -9.78 16.76 3.11
N GLY A 353 -10.30 17.59 4.02
CA GLY A 353 -10.99 17.15 5.22
C GLY A 353 -12.23 16.30 4.91
N GLY A 354 -13.02 16.70 3.91
CA GLY A 354 -14.18 15.94 3.44
C GLY A 354 -13.80 14.55 2.92
N ILE A 355 -12.73 14.43 2.11
CA ILE A 355 -12.23 13.16 1.60
C ILE A 355 -11.73 12.27 2.75
N PHE A 356 -10.99 12.82 3.70
CA PHE A 356 -10.53 12.05 4.88
C PHE A 356 -11.70 11.55 5.72
N VAL A 357 -12.70 12.39 5.99
CA VAL A 357 -13.90 11.97 6.71
C VAL A 357 -14.62 10.87 5.94
N LEU A 358 -14.88 11.05 4.64
CA LEU A 358 -15.53 10.05 3.79
C LEU A 358 -14.77 8.73 3.78
N LEU A 359 -13.43 8.76 3.71
CA LEU A 359 -12.59 7.58 3.76
C LEU A 359 -12.76 6.85 5.10
N ILE A 360 -12.65 7.58 6.22
CA ILE A 360 -12.75 7.00 7.58
C ILE A 360 -14.14 6.37 7.79
N ILE A 361 -15.21 7.07 7.38
CA ILE A 361 -16.58 6.63 7.67
C ILE A 361 -17.16 5.66 6.63
N TYR A 362 -16.42 5.34 5.56
CA TYR A 362 -16.91 4.54 4.44
C TYR A 362 -17.60 3.22 4.85
N PRO A 363 -17.05 2.38 5.75
CA PRO A 363 -17.70 1.15 6.17
C PRO A 363 -19.10 1.37 6.75
N PHE A 364 -19.28 2.45 7.50
CA PHE A 364 -20.55 2.79 8.13
C PHE A 364 -21.56 3.33 7.10
N LEU A 365 -21.09 4.04 6.08
CA LEU A 365 -21.92 4.46 4.96
C LEU A 365 -22.41 3.26 4.16
N GLU A 366 -21.51 2.36 3.72
CA GLU A 366 -21.91 1.18 2.96
C GLU A 366 -22.84 0.29 3.77
N LYS A 367 -22.55 0.06 5.05
CA LYS A 367 -23.43 -0.69 5.96
C LYS A 367 -24.84 -0.09 6.04
N ARG A 368 -24.93 1.23 6.15
CA ARG A 368 -26.23 1.94 6.21
C ARG A 368 -27.02 1.81 4.91
N PHE A 369 -26.37 1.96 3.75
CA PHE A 369 -27.06 1.93 2.45
C PHE A 369 -27.35 0.52 1.95
N SER A 370 -26.48 -0.45 2.24
CA SER A 370 -26.67 -1.85 1.85
C SER A 370 -27.51 -2.66 2.83
N GLY A 371 -27.62 -2.23 4.09
CA GLY A 371 -28.23 -3.02 5.16
C GLY A 371 -27.37 -4.20 5.63
N ASP A 372 -26.12 -4.30 5.17
CA ASP A 372 -25.22 -5.43 5.46
C ASP A 372 -24.68 -5.39 6.92
N ASN A 373 -25.41 -6.04 7.83
CA ASN A 373 -25.05 -6.18 9.24
C ASN A 373 -24.49 -7.56 9.60
N ALA A 374 -24.34 -8.44 8.62
CA ALA A 374 -23.88 -9.81 8.83
C ALA A 374 -22.37 -9.86 9.14
N HIS A 375 -21.92 -10.98 9.72
CA HIS A 375 -20.52 -11.20 10.00
C HIS A 375 -19.82 -11.83 8.77
N HIS A 376 -18.79 -11.17 8.23
CA HIS A 376 -18.09 -11.60 7.02
C HIS A 376 -16.61 -11.92 7.29
N ASN A 377 -16.20 -13.14 6.99
CA ASN A 377 -14.82 -13.60 6.94
C ASN A 377 -14.37 -13.97 5.53
N LEU A 378 -15.31 -14.33 4.65
CA LEU A 378 -15.02 -14.46 3.22
C LEU A 378 -15.05 -13.10 2.51
N LEU A 379 -14.07 -12.91 1.65
CA LEU A 379 -13.94 -11.73 0.81
C LEU A 379 -14.91 -11.80 -0.37
N GLN A 380 -15.37 -10.64 -0.83
CA GLN A 380 -16.05 -10.53 -2.10
C GLN A 380 -15.01 -10.32 -3.19
N ARG A 381 -15.15 -10.98 -4.35
CA ARG A 381 -14.34 -10.58 -5.50
C ARG A 381 -14.81 -9.20 -5.96
N PRO A 382 -13.91 -8.30 -6.38
CA PRO A 382 -14.29 -6.94 -6.77
C PRO A 382 -15.36 -6.90 -7.86
N ARG A 383 -15.38 -7.88 -8.77
CA ARG A 383 -16.42 -7.97 -9.81
C ARG A 383 -17.81 -8.27 -9.26
N ASP A 384 -17.94 -8.88 -8.08
CA ASP A 384 -19.22 -9.31 -7.49
C ASP A 384 -19.96 -8.17 -6.78
N VAL A 385 -19.28 -7.04 -6.58
CA VAL A 385 -19.82 -5.83 -5.93
C VAL A 385 -19.68 -4.61 -6.87
N PRO A 386 -20.40 -4.59 -8.01
CA PRO A 386 -20.16 -3.63 -9.09
C PRO A 386 -20.30 -2.18 -8.63
N VAL A 387 -21.24 -1.86 -7.73
CA VAL A 387 -21.42 -0.49 -7.21
C VAL A 387 -20.21 -0.05 -6.39
N ARG A 388 -19.80 -0.83 -5.38
CA ARG A 388 -18.62 -0.51 -4.55
C ARG A 388 -17.37 -0.38 -5.43
N THR A 389 -17.13 -1.33 -6.33
CA THR A 389 -15.97 -1.29 -7.21
C THR A 389 -15.98 -0.07 -8.13
N SER A 390 -17.15 0.37 -8.57
CA SER A 390 -17.28 1.60 -9.37
C SER A 390 -17.03 2.86 -8.55
N ILE A 391 -17.48 2.92 -7.30
CA ILE A 391 -17.16 4.04 -6.37
C ILE A 391 -15.66 4.09 -6.11
N GLY A 392 -15.01 2.94 -5.90
CA GLY A 392 -13.56 2.88 -5.70
C GLY A 392 -12.79 3.32 -6.94
N ALA A 393 -13.18 2.86 -8.13
CA ALA A 393 -12.57 3.29 -9.38
C ALA A 393 -12.79 4.79 -9.66
N MET A 394 -13.97 5.31 -9.31
CA MET A 394 -14.27 6.74 -9.34
C MET A 394 -13.30 7.53 -8.45
N ALA A 395 -13.11 7.10 -7.20
CA ALA A 395 -12.18 7.74 -6.27
C ALA A 395 -10.71 7.66 -6.75
N ILE A 396 -10.28 6.52 -7.29
CA ILE A 396 -8.94 6.38 -7.88
C ILE A 396 -8.77 7.31 -9.09
N SER A 397 -9.76 7.38 -9.99
CA SER A 397 -9.68 8.28 -11.14
C SER A 397 -9.61 9.75 -10.74
N PHE A 398 -10.33 10.13 -9.67
CA PHE A 398 -10.27 11.46 -9.10
C PHE A 398 -8.88 11.74 -8.50
N TYR A 399 -8.35 10.84 -7.68
CA TYR A 399 -6.99 10.94 -7.14
C TYR A 399 -5.92 11.04 -8.24
N MET A 400 -6.00 10.19 -9.26
CA MET A 400 -5.05 10.18 -10.38
C MET A 400 -5.11 11.48 -11.18
N LEU A 401 -6.32 11.98 -11.48
CA LEU A 401 -6.47 13.25 -12.17
C LEU A 401 -5.87 14.41 -11.39
N LEU A 402 -6.16 14.50 -10.08
CA LEU A 402 -5.59 15.55 -9.23
C LEU A 402 -4.07 15.43 -9.14
N THR A 403 -3.54 14.20 -9.00
CA THR A 403 -2.09 13.95 -8.97
C THR A 403 -1.42 14.38 -10.28
N LEU A 404 -2.02 14.07 -11.43
CA LEU A 404 -1.51 14.51 -12.74
C LEU A 404 -1.62 16.03 -12.92
N ALA A 405 -2.68 16.65 -12.40
CA ALA A 405 -2.85 18.10 -12.43
C ALA A 405 -1.81 18.85 -11.57
N ALA A 406 -1.22 18.19 -10.57
CA ALA A 406 -0.14 18.76 -9.77
C ALA A 406 1.17 18.93 -10.54
N MET A 407 1.40 18.08 -11.56
CA MET A 407 2.55 18.15 -12.48
C MET A 407 2.16 18.76 -13.85
N ASN A 408 1.12 19.59 -13.89
CA ASN A 408 0.60 20.17 -15.14
C ASN A 408 1.63 21.03 -15.90
N ASP A 409 2.55 21.67 -15.17
CA ASP A 409 3.70 22.40 -15.69
C ASP A 409 4.66 21.48 -16.46
N ILE A 410 5.03 20.33 -15.89
CA ILE A 410 5.90 19.35 -16.52
C ILE A 410 5.18 18.66 -17.68
N ILE A 411 3.90 18.32 -17.52
CA ILE A 411 3.08 17.74 -18.60
C ILE A 411 3.02 18.71 -19.78
N ALA A 412 2.71 19.98 -19.52
CA ALA A 412 2.68 21.02 -20.55
C ALA A 412 4.02 21.13 -21.27
N PHE A 413 5.13 21.13 -20.53
CA PHE A 413 6.46 21.26 -21.08
C PHE A 413 6.94 20.02 -21.85
N LYS A 414 6.63 18.80 -21.39
CA LYS A 414 7.13 17.54 -22.00
C LYS A 414 6.27 17.01 -23.12
N PHE A 415 4.96 17.28 -23.09
CA PHE A 415 4.01 16.80 -24.10
C PHE A 415 3.56 17.91 -25.05
N ASP A 416 4.18 19.09 -24.99
CA ASP A 416 3.88 20.25 -25.83
C ASP A 416 2.39 20.64 -25.82
N ILE A 417 1.78 20.63 -24.62
CA ILE A 417 0.39 21.02 -24.39
C ILE A 417 0.39 22.39 -23.70
N SER A 418 -0.54 23.28 -24.07
CA SER A 418 -0.69 24.56 -23.37
C SER A 418 -0.97 24.36 -21.86
N LEU A 419 -0.23 25.07 -21.01
CA LEU A 419 -0.44 25.04 -19.55
C LEU A 419 -1.90 25.36 -19.18
N ASN A 420 -2.49 26.39 -19.81
CA ASN A 420 -3.90 26.73 -19.58
C ASN A 420 -4.84 25.59 -19.99
N ALA A 421 -4.55 24.93 -21.12
CA ALA A 421 -5.33 23.78 -21.57
C ALA A 421 -5.25 22.62 -20.58
N THR A 422 -4.06 22.30 -20.05
CA THR A 422 -3.90 21.25 -19.03
C THR A 422 -4.73 21.53 -17.76
N THR A 423 -4.75 22.78 -17.29
CA THR A 423 -5.58 23.20 -16.15
C THR A 423 -7.08 23.06 -16.45
N TRP A 424 -7.53 23.44 -17.64
CA TRP A 424 -8.93 23.27 -18.06
C TRP A 424 -9.34 21.80 -18.21
N ILE A 425 -8.44 20.97 -18.75
CA ILE A 425 -8.63 19.51 -18.79
C ILE A 425 -8.79 18.97 -17.37
N GLY A 426 -7.97 19.42 -16.42
CA GLY A 426 -8.11 19.07 -15.00
C GLY A 426 -9.45 19.52 -14.40
N ARG A 427 -9.86 20.78 -14.62
CA ARG A 427 -11.13 21.35 -14.13
C ARG A 427 -12.37 20.64 -14.65
N ILE A 428 -12.41 20.37 -15.95
CA ILE A 428 -13.53 19.66 -16.57
C ILE A 428 -13.47 18.18 -16.17
N GLY A 429 -12.26 17.62 -16.18
CA GLY A 429 -11.99 16.24 -15.81
C GLY A 429 -12.43 15.90 -14.40
N MET A 430 -12.22 16.78 -13.41
CA MET A 430 -12.51 16.45 -12.00
C MET A 430 -14.01 16.22 -11.75
N VAL A 431 -14.86 16.78 -12.62
CA VAL A 431 -16.32 16.62 -12.56
C VAL A 431 -16.80 15.51 -13.49
N ILE A 432 -16.25 15.41 -14.70
CA ILE A 432 -16.77 14.51 -15.75
C ILE A 432 -16.11 13.12 -15.73
N LEU A 433 -14.80 13.04 -15.51
CA LEU A 433 -14.07 11.77 -15.58
C LEU A 433 -14.53 10.76 -14.52
N PRO A 434 -14.72 11.12 -13.23
CA PRO A 434 -15.11 10.15 -12.23
C PRO A 434 -16.49 9.49 -12.52
N PRO A 435 -17.56 10.21 -12.90
CA PRO A 435 -18.81 9.59 -13.33
C PRO A 435 -18.68 8.68 -14.57
N ILE A 436 -17.84 9.04 -15.54
CA ILE A 436 -17.57 8.18 -16.70
C ILE A 436 -16.89 6.89 -16.26
N VAL A 437 -15.85 6.99 -15.42
CA VAL A 437 -15.13 5.82 -14.89
C VAL A 437 -16.06 4.95 -14.04
N TYR A 438 -16.95 5.55 -13.25
CA TYR A 438 -17.98 4.82 -12.51
C TYR A 438 -18.85 4.00 -13.47
N PHE A 439 -19.41 4.62 -14.52
CA PHE A 439 -20.27 3.95 -15.48
C PHE A 439 -19.55 2.80 -16.20
N VAL A 440 -18.34 3.06 -16.69
CA VAL A 440 -17.52 2.05 -17.39
C VAL A 440 -17.19 0.89 -16.44
N THR A 441 -16.75 1.17 -15.22
CA THR A 441 -16.38 0.15 -14.24
C THR A 441 -17.58 -0.71 -13.84
N TYR A 442 -18.76 -0.11 -13.69
CA TYR A 442 -19.99 -0.82 -13.36
C TYR A 442 -20.34 -1.83 -14.44
N ARG A 443 -20.32 -1.38 -15.70
CA ARG A 443 -20.57 -2.24 -16.87
C ARG A 443 -19.50 -3.31 -17.03
N TRP A 444 -18.23 -2.97 -16.76
CA TRP A 444 -17.11 -3.90 -16.81
C TRP A 444 -17.27 -5.02 -15.77
N CYS A 445 -17.66 -4.69 -14.53
CA CYS A 445 -17.91 -5.70 -13.49
C CYS A 445 -19.02 -6.67 -13.91
N ILE A 446 -20.14 -6.17 -14.43
CA ILE A 446 -21.23 -7.02 -14.93
C ILE A 446 -20.76 -7.88 -16.11
N GLY A 447 -19.98 -7.34 -17.04
CA GLY A 447 -19.36 -8.10 -18.13
C GLY A 447 -18.47 -9.24 -17.62
N LEU A 448 -17.66 -8.97 -16.59
CA LEU A 448 -16.82 -9.99 -15.94
C LEU A 448 -17.64 -11.06 -15.23
N GLN A 449 -18.74 -10.70 -14.56
CA GLN A 449 -19.67 -11.66 -13.95
C GLN A 449 -20.31 -12.56 -15.01
N ARG A 450 -20.81 -11.98 -16.12
CA ARG A 450 -21.39 -12.74 -17.24
C ARG A 450 -20.36 -13.69 -17.86
N SER A 451 -19.13 -13.23 -18.02
CA SER A 451 -18.04 -14.07 -18.53
C SER A 451 -17.66 -15.21 -17.57
N ASP A 452 -17.84 -15.05 -16.25
CA ASP A 452 -17.66 -16.18 -15.31
C ASP A 452 -18.86 -17.15 -15.37
N ARG A 453 -20.10 -16.64 -15.50
CA ARG A 453 -21.31 -17.48 -15.66
C ARG A 453 -21.30 -18.29 -16.96
N ALA A 454 -20.87 -17.68 -18.06
CA ALA A 454 -20.76 -18.37 -19.36
C ALA A 454 -19.85 -19.60 -19.28
N VAL A 455 -18.77 -19.53 -18.51
CA VAL A 455 -17.84 -20.66 -18.29
C VAL A 455 -18.48 -21.76 -17.44
N LEU A 456 -19.34 -21.43 -16.48
CA LEU A 456 -20.07 -22.42 -15.67
C LEU A 456 -21.19 -23.10 -16.47
N GLU A 457 -21.83 -22.37 -17.38
CA GLU A 457 -22.93 -22.87 -18.21
C GLU A 457 -22.45 -23.69 -19.42
N HIS A 458 -21.34 -23.28 -20.05
CA HIS A 458 -20.90 -23.88 -21.33
C HIS A 458 -19.56 -24.63 -21.23
N GLY A 459 -18.77 -24.39 -20.19
CA GLY A 459 -17.39 -24.87 -20.07
C GLY A 459 -16.34 -23.86 -20.53
N ILE A 460 -15.07 -24.25 -20.45
CA ILE A 460 -13.94 -23.43 -20.89
C ILE A 460 -13.78 -23.56 -22.40
N GLU A 461 -13.74 -22.41 -23.08
CA GLU A 461 -13.33 -22.27 -24.49
C GLU A 461 -11.94 -22.86 -24.71
N THR A 462 -11.84 -23.90 -25.55
CA THR A 462 -10.56 -24.58 -25.83
C THR A 462 -9.80 -23.94 -27.00
N GLY A 463 -10.47 -23.14 -27.84
CA GLY A 463 -9.94 -22.65 -29.10
C GLY A 463 -9.87 -23.71 -30.21
N ILE A 464 -10.32 -24.95 -29.98
CA ILE A 464 -10.37 -25.99 -31.00
C ILE A 464 -11.73 -25.95 -31.68
N ILE A 465 -11.72 -25.63 -32.98
CA ILE A 465 -12.93 -25.63 -33.82
C ILE A 465 -13.06 -26.96 -34.54
N LYS A 466 -14.24 -27.58 -34.42
CA LYS A 466 -14.59 -28.81 -35.13
C LYS A 466 -15.72 -28.55 -36.11
N ARG A 467 -15.55 -28.98 -37.37
CA ARG A 467 -16.61 -28.98 -38.38
C ARG A 467 -17.42 -30.27 -38.27
N LEU A 468 -18.74 -30.15 -38.10
CA LEU A 468 -19.66 -31.28 -38.02
C LEU A 468 -20.05 -31.79 -39.43
N PRO A 469 -20.52 -33.05 -39.57
CA PRO A 469 -20.87 -33.63 -40.88
C PRO A 469 -21.90 -32.84 -41.69
N HIS A 470 -22.79 -32.10 -41.02
CA HIS A 470 -23.80 -31.23 -41.65
C HIS A 470 -23.30 -29.80 -41.93
N GLY A 471 -22.01 -29.54 -41.75
CA GLY A 471 -21.36 -28.27 -42.13
C GLY A 471 -21.24 -27.22 -41.03
N ALA A 472 -21.85 -27.40 -39.85
CA ALA A 472 -21.73 -26.45 -38.75
C ALA A 472 -20.32 -26.45 -38.13
N TYR A 473 -19.89 -25.31 -37.60
CA TYR A 473 -18.67 -25.16 -36.81
C TYR A 473 -19.04 -25.06 -35.34
N VAL A 474 -18.44 -25.90 -34.52
CA VAL A 474 -18.58 -25.84 -33.06
C VAL A 474 -17.20 -25.63 -32.44
N GLU A 475 -17.15 -24.75 -31.45
CA GLU A 475 -16.01 -24.70 -30.55
C GLU A 475 -16.16 -25.81 -29.53
N LEU A 476 -15.10 -26.60 -29.33
CA LEU A 476 -15.08 -27.56 -28.25
C LEU A 476 -14.91 -26.81 -26.93
N HIS A 477 -15.85 -27.00 -26.01
CA HIS A 477 -15.71 -26.51 -24.64
C HIS A 477 -15.35 -27.66 -23.72
N GLN A 478 -14.54 -27.36 -22.70
CA GLN A 478 -14.22 -28.29 -21.63
C GLN A 478 -15.14 -28.00 -20.42
N PRO A 479 -16.10 -28.89 -20.11
CA PRO A 479 -16.90 -28.79 -18.88
C PRO A 479 -16.00 -28.78 -17.63
N LEU A 480 -16.37 -27.94 -16.66
CA LEU A 480 -15.72 -27.87 -15.34
C LEU A 480 -16.31 -28.87 -14.33
N GLY A 481 -17.52 -29.35 -14.60
CA GLY A 481 -18.29 -30.23 -13.73
C GLY A 481 -18.77 -31.49 -14.45
N PRO A 482 -19.72 -32.22 -13.86
CA PRO A 482 -20.34 -33.36 -14.50
C PRO A 482 -21.07 -32.97 -15.79
N VAL A 483 -21.26 -33.95 -16.66
CA VAL A 483 -21.99 -33.81 -17.92
C VAL A 483 -23.25 -34.69 -17.89
N ASP A 484 -24.28 -34.30 -18.64
CA ASP A 484 -25.47 -35.12 -18.86
C ASP A 484 -25.21 -36.26 -19.87
N ASP A 485 -26.22 -37.10 -20.09
CA ASP A 485 -26.16 -38.23 -21.04
C ASP A 485 -25.94 -37.79 -22.50
N HIS A 486 -26.17 -36.51 -22.80
CA HIS A 486 -25.97 -35.91 -24.13
C HIS A 486 -24.62 -35.19 -24.26
N GLY A 487 -23.79 -35.19 -23.21
CA GLY A 487 -22.50 -34.53 -23.17
C GLY A 487 -22.55 -33.03 -22.93
N HIS A 488 -23.72 -32.48 -22.56
CA HIS A 488 -23.83 -31.09 -22.15
C HIS A 488 -23.36 -30.92 -20.70
N PRO A 489 -22.65 -29.84 -20.37
CA PRO A 489 -22.26 -29.55 -19.00
C PRO A 489 -23.51 -29.33 -18.12
N LEU A 490 -23.53 -29.95 -16.94
CA LEU A 490 -24.50 -29.56 -15.91
C LEU A 490 -24.09 -28.18 -15.36
N PRO A 491 -24.98 -27.17 -15.40
CA PRO A 491 -24.63 -25.83 -14.94
C PRO A 491 -24.22 -25.83 -13.47
N LEU A 492 -23.02 -25.32 -13.20
CA LEU A 492 -22.50 -25.18 -11.85
C LEU A 492 -22.93 -23.85 -11.23
N GLU A 493 -23.19 -23.85 -9.92
CA GLU A 493 -23.50 -22.62 -9.19
C GLU A 493 -22.26 -21.75 -8.98
N TYR A 494 -22.44 -20.42 -9.04
CA TYR A 494 -21.36 -19.48 -8.75
C TYR A 494 -21.14 -19.34 -7.23
N GLN A 495 -19.94 -19.69 -6.77
CA GLN A 495 -19.58 -19.67 -5.35
C GLN A 495 -18.61 -18.53 -4.97
N GLY A 496 -18.46 -17.51 -5.81
CA GLY A 496 -17.54 -16.40 -5.55
C GLY A 496 -16.06 -16.72 -5.77
N SER A 497 -15.71 -17.93 -6.22
CA SER A 497 -14.33 -18.34 -6.51
C SER A 497 -13.86 -17.87 -7.89
N ALA A 498 -12.55 -17.77 -8.08
CA ALA A 498 -11.98 -17.44 -9.38
C ALA A 498 -11.99 -18.67 -10.29
N LEU A 499 -12.71 -18.59 -11.41
CA LEU A 499 -12.81 -19.67 -12.38
C LEU A 499 -11.65 -19.61 -13.40
N PRO A 500 -11.04 -20.75 -13.74
CA PRO A 500 -10.11 -20.83 -14.85
C PRO A 500 -10.86 -20.60 -16.17
N LYS A 501 -10.27 -19.81 -17.07
CA LYS A 501 -10.83 -19.51 -18.41
C LYS A 501 -9.96 -19.99 -19.56
N LYS A 502 -8.87 -20.68 -19.24
CA LYS A 502 -7.90 -21.17 -20.23
C LYS A 502 -7.49 -22.57 -19.84
N MET A 503 -7.45 -23.47 -20.81
CA MET A 503 -7.08 -24.86 -20.62
C MET A 503 -5.68 -25.04 -20.03
N ASN A 504 -4.73 -24.14 -20.35
CA ASN A 504 -3.39 -24.19 -19.77
C ASN A 504 -3.36 -24.02 -18.24
N LYS A 505 -4.38 -23.40 -17.63
CA LYS A 505 -4.51 -23.29 -16.18
C LYS A 505 -5.09 -24.55 -15.53
N LEU A 506 -5.63 -25.48 -16.33
CA LEU A 506 -6.09 -26.80 -15.90
C LEU A 506 -5.02 -27.89 -16.08
N GLY A 507 -3.77 -27.52 -16.36
CA GLY A 507 -2.69 -28.48 -16.57
C GLY A 507 -2.69 -29.16 -17.95
N SER A 508 -3.52 -28.72 -18.90
CA SER A 508 -3.63 -29.35 -20.23
C SER A 508 -2.34 -29.29 -21.06
N ALA A 509 -1.43 -28.37 -20.73
CA ALA A 509 -0.16 -28.21 -21.44
C ALA A 509 0.92 -29.23 -21.01
N GLY A 510 0.67 -30.01 -19.95
CA GLY A 510 1.65 -30.95 -19.39
C GLY A 510 2.88 -30.25 -18.79
N SER A 511 4.00 -30.98 -18.66
CA SER A 511 5.29 -30.43 -18.22
C SER A 511 6.34 -30.49 -19.33
N PRO A 512 7.27 -29.50 -19.38
CA PRO A 512 8.24 -29.33 -20.46
C PRO A 512 9.40 -30.35 -20.47
N GLY A 513 9.42 -31.31 -19.54
CA GLY A 513 10.56 -32.20 -19.28
C GLY A 513 11.48 -31.66 -18.18
N SER A 514 12.03 -32.54 -17.34
CA SER A 514 13.02 -32.19 -16.32
C SER A 514 14.43 -32.08 -16.92
N GLY A 515 15.26 -31.27 -16.28
CA GLY A 515 16.63 -31.01 -16.73
C GLY A 515 17.10 -29.61 -16.40
N SER A 516 18.35 -29.36 -16.78
CA SER A 516 18.88 -28.01 -16.91
C SER A 516 18.24 -27.30 -18.10
N PHE A 517 18.40 -25.98 -18.16
CA PHE A 517 18.00 -25.18 -19.32
C PHE A 517 18.63 -25.68 -20.64
N MET A 518 19.81 -26.30 -20.58
CA MET A 518 20.55 -26.76 -21.76
C MET A 518 20.58 -28.27 -21.96
N PHE A 519 20.29 -29.06 -20.91
CA PHE A 519 20.48 -30.51 -20.93
C PHE A 519 19.32 -31.20 -20.22
N ALA A 520 18.72 -32.18 -20.87
CA ALA A 520 17.65 -32.99 -20.29
C ALA A 520 18.20 -33.99 -19.27
N ASP A 521 17.42 -34.28 -18.23
CA ASP A 521 17.69 -35.39 -17.32
C ASP A 521 17.42 -36.74 -18.01
N PRO A 522 17.94 -37.86 -17.46
CA PRO A 522 17.54 -39.18 -17.92
C PRO A 522 16.01 -39.37 -17.86
N VAL A 523 15.46 -40.02 -18.89
CA VAL A 523 13.99 -40.22 -19.02
C VAL A 523 13.37 -40.89 -17.79
N SER A 524 14.10 -41.78 -17.12
CA SER A 524 13.65 -42.43 -15.88
C SER A 524 13.43 -41.43 -14.74
N GLU A 525 14.29 -40.41 -14.64
CA GLU A 525 14.19 -39.37 -13.62
C GLU A 525 13.05 -38.39 -13.94
N ASP A 526 12.94 -37.92 -15.18
CA ASP A 526 11.81 -37.09 -15.62
C ASP A 526 10.46 -37.77 -15.36
N THR A 527 10.35 -39.05 -15.70
CA THR A 527 9.13 -39.83 -15.48
C THR A 527 8.78 -39.90 -13.99
N ALA A 528 9.77 -40.22 -13.14
CA ALA A 528 9.57 -40.29 -11.69
C ALA A 528 9.17 -38.94 -11.09
N LEU A 529 9.79 -37.84 -11.53
CA LEU A 529 9.45 -36.48 -11.08
C LEU A 529 8.05 -36.06 -11.53
N ARG A 530 7.66 -36.36 -12.78
CA ARG A 530 6.32 -36.07 -13.32
C ARG A 530 5.25 -36.84 -12.58
N GLU A 531 5.47 -38.12 -12.31
CA GLU A 531 4.52 -38.95 -11.56
C GLU A 531 4.40 -38.48 -10.09
N ALA A 532 5.53 -38.14 -9.45
CA ALA A 532 5.54 -37.58 -8.10
C ALA A 532 4.80 -36.24 -8.03
N ALA A 533 5.02 -35.35 -9.00
CA ALA A 533 4.33 -34.06 -9.09
C ALA A 533 2.82 -34.24 -9.29
N HIS A 534 2.41 -35.03 -10.29
CA HIS A 534 1.00 -35.31 -10.57
C HIS A 534 0.31 -35.97 -9.37
N SER A 535 0.92 -36.99 -8.76
CA SER A 535 0.36 -37.65 -7.56
C SER A 535 0.29 -36.71 -6.35
N SER A 536 1.23 -35.78 -6.19
CA SER A 536 1.17 -34.77 -5.13
C SER A 536 0.02 -33.77 -5.33
N GLU A 537 -0.21 -33.33 -6.57
CA GLU A 537 -1.30 -32.43 -6.94
C GLU A 537 -2.66 -33.11 -6.75
N GLN A 538 -2.81 -34.35 -7.25
CA GLN A 538 -4.02 -35.15 -7.06
C GLN A 538 -4.30 -35.37 -5.57
N ARG A 539 -3.29 -35.72 -4.77
CA ARG A 539 -3.46 -35.85 -3.31
C ARG A 539 -3.93 -34.54 -2.66
N ALA A 540 -3.40 -33.40 -3.08
CA ALA A 540 -3.82 -32.10 -2.55
C ALA A 540 -5.26 -31.75 -2.94
N LEU A 541 -5.65 -32.00 -4.20
CA LEU A 541 -7.02 -31.79 -4.68
C LEU A 541 -8.02 -32.70 -3.96
N THR A 542 -7.70 -33.99 -3.85
CA THR A 542 -8.53 -34.98 -3.14
C THR A 542 -8.69 -34.62 -1.67
N ALA A 543 -7.60 -34.28 -0.97
CA ALA A 543 -7.68 -33.89 0.44
C ALA A 543 -8.56 -32.64 0.66
N LEU A 544 -8.50 -31.65 -0.24
CA LEU A 544 -9.37 -30.47 -0.17
C LEU A 544 -10.84 -30.82 -0.46
N ARG A 545 -11.07 -31.70 -1.44
CA ARG A 545 -12.41 -32.18 -1.78
C ARG A 545 -13.03 -32.97 -0.63
N GLU A 546 -12.31 -33.94 -0.07
CA GLU A 546 -12.75 -34.72 1.09
C GLU A 546 -13.02 -33.81 2.30
N HIS A 547 -12.19 -32.79 2.52
CA HIS A 547 -12.43 -31.81 3.56
C HIS A 547 -13.72 -31.00 3.31
N GLN A 548 -13.94 -30.56 2.07
CA GLN A 548 -15.15 -29.83 1.69
C GLN A 548 -16.41 -30.70 1.80
N ASP A 549 -16.35 -31.95 1.36
CA ASP A 549 -17.43 -32.92 1.46
C ASP A 549 -17.72 -33.25 2.93
N GLY A 550 -16.69 -33.36 3.78
CA GLY A 550 -16.85 -33.52 5.23
C GLY A 550 -17.54 -32.33 5.90
N LEU A 551 -17.25 -31.10 5.46
CA LEU A 551 -17.93 -29.89 5.96
C LEU A 551 -19.41 -29.87 5.56
N ASN A 552 -19.72 -30.25 4.32
CA ASN A 552 -21.10 -30.27 3.82
C ASN A 552 -21.91 -31.46 4.38
N GLY A 553 -21.31 -32.64 4.50
CA GLY A 553 -21.95 -33.85 5.02
C GLY A 553 -22.32 -33.76 6.51
N SER A 554 -21.57 -32.98 7.30
CA SER A 554 -21.86 -32.72 8.72
C SER A 554 -23.13 -31.89 8.96
N THR A 555 -23.64 -31.15 7.95
CA THR A 555 -24.83 -30.29 8.14
C THR A 555 -26.17 -31.01 7.94
N ASN A 556 -26.18 -32.25 7.47
CA ASN A 556 -27.39 -33.06 7.29
C ASN A 556 -27.57 -34.20 8.31
N GLY A 557 -26.81 -34.20 9.40
CA GLY A 557 -26.94 -35.22 10.44
C GLY A 557 -26.29 -34.80 11.76
N GLU A 558 -27.07 -34.15 12.63
CA GLU A 558 -27.03 -34.17 14.11
C GLU A 558 -27.67 -32.90 14.69
N SER A 559 -28.99 -32.74 14.48
CA SER A 559 -29.83 -32.04 15.47
C SER A 559 -30.36 -33.09 16.45
N GLY A 560 -29.46 -33.64 17.25
CA GLY A 560 -29.76 -34.73 18.18
C GLY A 560 -28.95 -34.61 19.46
N LYS A 561 -29.53 -33.92 20.45
CA LYS A 561 -29.18 -33.95 21.88
C LYS A 561 -27.73 -33.55 22.24
N HIS A 562 -27.58 -32.34 22.79
CA HIS A 562 -27.16 -32.16 24.18
C HIS A 562 -27.54 -30.77 24.68
#